data_AF-A0A9D4P4Q5-F1
#
_entry.id   AF-A0A9D4P4Q5-F1
#
_cell.length_a   1.000
_cell.length_b   1.000
_cell.length_c   1.000
_cell.angle_alpha   90.00
_cell.angle_beta   90.00
_cell.angle_gamma   90.00
#
_symmetry.space_group_name_H-M   'P 1'
#
loop_
_entity.id
_entity.type
_entity.pdbx_description
1 polymer ?
#
loop_
_entity_poly.entity_id
_entity_poly.type
_entity_poly.pdbx_seq_one_letter_code
_entity_poly.pdbx_strand_id
1 'polypeptide(L)'
;MSVNSNTLAIINRDYVLNVSSVLNKDHKQFGKSFLTDGDEETCWNSDEGNFQWIFCSFHHSFILNELNIQFQGGFSCKKLLIKHLDNNQRELGEFTIYCEDNNLLQKFKEINPHRFYPNSLELSF
;
A
#
# COMPACT_ATOMS: atom_id res chain seq x y z
N MET A 1 -10.34 -5.19 -5.11
CA MET A 1 -9.56 -5.59 -3.91
C MET A 1 -9.79 -4.57 -2.82
N SER A 2 -9.85 -4.99 -1.56
CA SER A 2 -10.07 -4.10 -0.42
C SER A 2 -8.86 -4.07 0.51
N VAL A 3 -8.33 -2.88 0.83
CA VAL A 3 -7.22 -2.69 1.78
C VAL A 3 -7.67 -1.71 2.87
N ASN A 4 -7.49 -2.11 4.14
CA ASN A 4 -7.91 -1.38 5.34
C ASN A 4 -6.76 -0.62 6.01
N SER A 5 -7.15 0.51 6.60
CA SER A 5 -6.35 1.32 7.51
C SER A 5 -6.20 0.69 8.89
N ASN A 6 -5.20 -0.14 9.06
CA ASN A 6 -4.66 -0.29 10.41
C ASN A 6 -3.19 0.04 10.51
N THR A 7 -2.49 0.23 9.39
CA THR A 7 -1.04 0.31 9.49
C THR A 7 -0.24 0.75 8.25
N LEU A 8 -0.79 1.62 7.41
CA LEU A 8 0.06 2.67 6.82
C LEU A 8 0.21 3.76 7.88
N ALA A 9 0.91 3.42 8.96
CA ALA A 9 1.38 4.41 9.92
C ALA A 9 2.54 5.15 9.24
N ILE A 10 2.25 6.01 8.26
CA ILE A 10 3.14 7.10 7.88
C ILE A 10 3.02 8.14 9.00
N ILE A 11 3.45 7.75 10.20
CA ILE A 11 3.45 8.62 11.37
C ILE A 11 4.50 9.70 11.07
N ASN A 12 4.06 10.97 11.05
CA ASN A 12 4.92 12.15 10.97
C ASN A 12 5.74 12.35 9.69
N ARG A 13 5.22 12.06 8.49
CA ARG A 13 5.82 12.58 7.25
C ARG A 13 4.74 13.10 6.31
N ASP A 14 4.98 14.23 5.66
CA ASP A 14 4.17 14.67 4.53
C ASP A 14 4.29 13.63 3.40
N TYR A 15 3.17 13.02 3.05
CA TYR A 15 3.08 12.05 1.97
C TYR A 15 1.93 12.35 1.02
N VAL A 16 2.04 11.84 -0.20
CA VAL A 16 0.98 11.87 -1.22
C VAL A 16 0.62 10.45 -1.59
N LEU A 17 -0.66 10.10 -1.43
CA LEU A 17 -1.21 8.82 -1.88
C LEU A 17 -1.90 8.96 -3.23
N ASN A 18 -1.69 7.98 -4.10
CA ASN A 18 -2.47 7.75 -5.31
C ASN A 18 -2.83 6.27 -5.41
N VAL A 19 -3.91 5.98 -6.12
CA VAL A 19 -4.40 4.62 -6.36
C VAL A 19 -4.74 4.46 -7.82
N SER A 20 -4.64 3.24 -8.34
CA SER A 20 -4.96 2.91 -9.73
C SER A 20 -6.41 3.23 -10.10
N SER A 21 -7.35 2.92 -9.22
CA SER A 21 -8.78 3.06 -9.43
C SER A 21 -9.53 3.18 -8.09
N VAL A 22 -10.80 3.55 -8.15
CA VAL A 22 -11.72 3.54 -7.01
C VAL A 22 -13.01 2.91 -7.49
N LEU A 23 -13.50 1.89 -6.78
CA LEU A 23 -14.67 1.11 -7.15
C LEU A 23 -15.85 2.02 -7.49
N ASN A 24 -16.39 1.89 -8.71
CA ASN A 24 -17.50 2.70 -9.23
C ASN A 24 -17.24 4.22 -9.22
N LYS A 25 -15.98 4.66 -9.10
CA LYS A 25 -15.58 6.05 -8.86
C LYS A 25 -16.22 6.66 -7.60
N ASP A 26 -16.70 5.83 -6.66
CA ASP A 26 -17.30 6.30 -5.42
C ASP A 26 -16.22 6.57 -4.38
N HIS A 27 -15.62 7.76 -4.48
CA HIS A 27 -14.60 8.23 -3.54
C HIS A 27 -15.13 8.40 -2.10
N LYS A 28 -16.45 8.47 -1.88
CA LYS A 28 -17.01 8.62 -0.54
C LYS A 28 -17.09 7.30 0.21
N GLN A 29 -17.30 6.19 -0.52
CA GLN A 29 -17.43 4.87 0.08
C GLN A 29 -16.18 4.00 -0.06
N PHE A 30 -15.33 4.27 -1.06
CA PHE A 30 -14.21 3.39 -1.41
C PHE A 30 -12.90 4.15 -1.64
N GLY A 31 -12.82 5.41 -1.21
CA GLY A 31 -11.71 6.31 -1.52
C GLY A 31 -10.39 5.92 -0.86
N LYS A 32 -9.28 6.38 -1.46
CA LYS A 32 -7.91 6.19 -0.94
C LYS A 32 -7.66 6.79 0.45
N SER A 33 -8.52 7.69 0.92
CA SER A 33 -8.46 8.21 2.30
C SER A 33 -8.62 7.08 3.33
N PHE A 34 -9.36 6.03 2.98
CA PHE A 34 -9.60 4.84 3.80
C PHE A 34 -8.44 3.84 3.79
N LEU A 35 -7.25 4.24 3.31
CA LEU A 35 -6.00 3.50 3.50
C LEU A 35 -5.26 3.94 4.77
N THR A 36 -5.56 5.15 5.27
CA THR A 36 -4.81 5.81 6.35
C THR A 36 -5.70 6.53 7.36
N ASP A 37 -7.01 6.30 7.38
CA ASP A 37 -7.94 6.96 8.31
C ASP A 37 -7.98 6.31 9.71
N GLY A 38 -7.39 5.12 9.85
CA GLY A 38 -7.27 4.39 11.11
C GLY A 38 -8.58 3.72 11.56
N ASP A 39 -9.55 3.57 10.66
CA ASP A 39 -10.82 2.90 10.95
C ASP A 39 -10.78 1.47 10.38
N GLU A 40 -10.99 0.47 11.25
CA GLU A 40 -11.02 -0.96 10.87
C GLU A 40 -12.24 -1.33 10.01
N GLU A 41 -13.25 -0.45 9.97
CA GLU A 41 -14.50 -0.67 9.23
C GLU A 41 -14.46 -0.05 7.83
N THR A 42 -13.51 0.84 7.52
CA THR A 42 -13.37 1.46 6.20
C THR A 42 -12.25 0.81 5.37
N CYS A 43 -12.33 0.94 4.05
CA CYS A 43 -11.28 0.43 3.17
C CYS A 43 -11.27 1.10 1.80
N TRP A 44 -10.10 1.19 1.18
CA TRP A 44 -10.03 1.49 -0.26
C TRP A 44 -10.44 0.26 -1.05
N ASN A 45 -11.33 0.43 -2.03
CA ASN A 45 -11.63 -0.61 -3.01
C ASN A 45 -11.25 -0.17 -4.41
N SER A 46 -10.53 -1.03 -5.12
CA SER A 46 -10.27 -0.87 -6.56
C SER A 46 -11.49 -1.28 -7.39
N ASP A 47 -11.56 -0.79 -8.64
CA ASP A 47 -12.37 -1.44 -9.68
C ASP A 47 -11.84 -2.86 -9.98
N GLU A 48 -12.65 -3.66 -10.68
CA GLU A 48 -12.23 -4.95 -11.22
C GLU A 48 -11.16 -4.78 -12.29
N GLY A 49 -10.20 -5.71 -12.33
CA GLY A 49 -9.14 -5.73 -13.34
C GLY A 49 -7.78 -6.05 -12.73
N ASN A 50 -6.84 -6.41 -13.60
CA ASN A 50 -5.46 -6.71 -13.22
C ASN A 50 -4.66 -5.42 -12.97
N PHE A 51 -3.55 -5.54 -12.23
CA PHE A 51 -2.58 -4.45 -12.01
C PHE A 51 -3.12 -3.28 -11.19
N GLN A 52 -3.81 -3.59 -10.08
CA GLN A 52 -4.20 -2.55 -9.13
C GLN A 52 -2.98 -2.14 -8.32
N TRP A 53 -2.89 -0.86 -7.98
CA TRP A 53 -1.74 -0.37 -7.22
C TRP A 53 -2.09 0.76 -6.27
N ILE A 54 -1.30 0.85 -5.21
CA ILE A 54 -1.22 2.00 -4.31
C ILE A 54 0.16 2.62 -4.48
N PHE A 55 0.21 3.92 -4.74
CA PHE A 55 1.44 4.69 -4.84
C PHE A 55 1.53 5.66 -3.69
N CYS A 56 2.66 5.64 -2.99
CA CYS A 56 2.93 6.52 -1.87
C CYS A 56 4.23 7.28 -2.11
N SER A 57 4.18 8.62 -2.09
CA SER A 57 5.34 9.49 -2.24
C SER A 57 5.60 10.29 -0.99
N PHE A 58 6.87 10.46 -0.64
CA PHE A 58 7.34 11.11 0.57
C PHE A 58 8.29 12.26 0.22
N HIS A 59 8.20 13.37 0.96
CA HIS A 59 9.07 14.53 0.74
C HIS A 59 10.58 14.22 0.92
N HIS A 60 10.90 13.25 1.78
CA HIS A 60 12.27 12.85 2.08
C HIS A 60 12.46 11.35 1.90
N SER A 61 13.67 10.96 1.51
CA SER A 61 14.02 9.56 1.37
C SER A 61 13.90 8.83 2.72
N PHE A 62 13.61 7.54 2.67
CA PHE A 62 13.36 6.75 3.87
C PHE A 62 13.82 5.31 3.73
N ILE A 63 13.90 4.60 4.86
CA ILE A 63 14.10 3.16 4.90
C ILE A 63 12.77 2.54 5.30
N LEU A 64 12.25 1.66 4.46
CA LEU A 64 11.05 0.88 4.76
C LEU A 64 11.41 -0.30 5.69
N ASN A 65 11.10 -0.19 6.98
CA ASN A 65 11.46 -1.21 7.99
C ASN A 65 10.39 -2.29 8.16
N GLU A 66 9.12 -1.87 8.10
CA GLU A 66 7.95 -2.72 8.33
C GLU A 66 6.81 -2.21 7.46
N LEU A 67 6.08 -3.13 6.82
CA LEU A 67 4.82 -2.88 6.12
C LEU A 67 3.77 -3.72 6.80
N ASN A 68 2.66 -3.07 7.07
CA ASN A 68 1.58 -3.68 7.79
C ASN A 68 0.31 -3.43 6.95
N ILE A 69 -0.38 -4.51 6.60
CA ILE A 69 -1.49 -4.50 5.65
C ILE A 69 -2.63 -5.34 6.19
N GLN A 70 -3.85 -4.84 6.04
CA GLN A 70 -5.06 -5.56 6.37
C GLN A 70 -5.99 -5.51 5.16
N PHE A 71 -6.67 -6.62 4.87
CA PHE A 71 -7.65 -6.70 3.79
C PHE A 71 -9.05 -6.82 4.40
N GLN A 72 -10.07 -6.24 3.78
CA GLN A 72 -11.46 -6.55 4.13
C GLN A 72 -12.12 -7.47 3.09
N GLY A 73 -13.13 -8.22 3.54
CA GLY A 73 -13.90 -9.15 2.71
C GLY A 73 -13.36 -10.58 2.76
N GLY A 74 -13.81 -11.40 1.80
CA GLY A 74 -13.53 -12.85 1.77
C GLY A 74 -12.29 -13.25 0.96
N PHE A 75 -11.55 -12.31 0.37
CA PHE A 75 -10.40 -12.57 -0.48
C PHE A 75 -9.30 -11.53 -0.25
N SER A 76 -8.06 -11.97 -0.01
CA SER A 76 -6.89 -11.09 0.08
C SER A 76 -6.02 -11.13 -1.19
N CYS A 77 -5.10 -10.17 -1.32
CA CYS A 77 -4.04 -10.28 -2.31
C CYS A 77 -3.06 -11.39 -1.91
N LYS A 78 -2.88 -12.42 -2.75
CA LYS A 78 -1.92 -13.50 -2.43
C LYS A 78 -0.45 -13.10 -2.62
N LYS A 79 -0.18 -12.13 -3.48
CA LYS A 79 1.18 -11.69 -3.85
C LYS A 79 1.20 -10.18 -4.05
N LEU A 80 1.92 -9.47 -3.20
CA LEU A 80 2.11 -8.02 -3.31
C LEU A 80 3.55 -7.73 -3.74
N LEU A 81 3.69 -6.99 -4.84
CA LEU A 81 4.98 -6.48 -5.32
C LEU A 81 5.19 -5.06 -4.80
N ILE A 82 6.34 -4.79 -4.21
CA ILE A 82 6.74 -3.51 -3.65
C ILE A 82 7.90 -2.97 -4.48
N LYS A 83 7.68 -1.92 -5.26
CA LYS A 83 8.76 -1.21 -5.97
C LYS A 83 9.23 -0.01 -5.16
N HIS A 84 10.54 0.14 -5.05
CA HIS A 84 11.21 1.27 -4.43
C HIS A 84 11.61 2.25 -5.53
N LEU A 85 11.16 3.50 -5.45
CA LEU A 85 11.41 4.50 -6.48
C LEU A 85 12.11 5.74 -5.92
N ASP A 86 13.00 6.34 -6.71
CA ASP A 86 13.61 7.62 -6.40
C ASP A 86 12.69 8.82 -6.76
N ASN A 87 13.17 10.04 -6.51
CA ASN A 87 12.44 11.28 -6.84
C ASN A 87 12.09 11.45 -8.33
N ASN A 88 12.81 10.78 -9.23
CA ASN A 88 12.56 10.80 -10.66
C ASN A 88 11.70 9.61 -11.12
N GLN A 89 11.08 8.90 -10.17
CA GLN A 89 10.31 7.68 -10.41
C GLN A 89 11.13 6.57 -11.08
N ARG A 90 12.46 6.58 -10.90
CA ARG A 90 13.30 5.48 -11.36
C ARG A 90 13.27 4.38 -10.31
N GLU A 91 13.10 3.14 -10.77
CA GLU A 91 13.13 1.98 -9.92
C GLU A 91 14.54 1.77 -9.34
N LEU A 92 14.62 1.69 -8.01
CA LEU A 92 15.81 1.37 -7.25
C LEU A 92 15.90 -0.14 -6.98
N GLY A 93 14.75 -0.79 -6.90
CA GLY A 93 14.61 -2.23 -6.74
C GLY A 93 13.19 -2.62 -6.34
N GLU A 94 12.93 -3.92 -6.30
CA GLU A 94 11.64 -4.48 -5.94
C GLU A 94 11.75 -5.58 -4.89
N PHE A 95 10.66 -5.80 -4.16
CA PHE A 95 10.52 -6.87 -3.20
C PHE A 95 9.12 -7.48 -3.29
N THR A 96 9.00 -8.80 -3.19
CA THR A 96 7.71 -9.49 -3.20
C THR A 96 7.39 -9.99 -1.79
N ILE A 97 6.17 -9.73 -1.33
CA ILE A 97 5.59 -10.38 -0.16
C ILE A 97 4.41 -11.26 -0.57
N TYR A 98 4.16 -12.29 0.23
CA TYR A 98 3.03 -13.20 0.06
C TYR A 98 2.09 -13.01 1.24
N CYS A 99 0.85 -12.60 0.98
CA CYS A 99 -0.12 -12.38 2.04
C CYS A 99 -0.94 -13.64 2.29
N GLU A 100 -1.36 -13.79 3.54
CA GLU A 100 -2.29 -14.83 3.95
C GLU A 100 -3.71 -14.49 3.48
N ASP A 101 -4.49 -15.52 3.18
CA ASP A 101 -5.89 -15.41 2.73
C ASP A 101 -6.82 -15.22 3.93
N ASN A 102 -6.63 -14.11 4.65
CA ASN A 102 -7.44 -13.71 5.79
C ASN A 102 -7.54 -12.18 5.90
N ASN A 103 -8.44 -11.71 6.77
CA ASN A 103 -8.68 -10.30 7.06
C ASN A 103 -7.98 -9.80 8.33
N LEU A 104 -7.03 -10.58 8.87
CA LEU A 104 -6.24 -10.16 10.01
C LEU A 104 -5.19 -9.15 9.57
N LEU A 105 -4.74 -8.32 10.51
CA LEU A 105 -3.60 -7.45 10.26
C LEU A 105 -2.33 -8.29 10.07
N GLN A 106 -1.70 -8.15 8.90
CA GLN A 106 -0.48 -8.87 8.54
C GLN A 106 0.72 -7.92 8.59
N LYS A 107 1.81 -8.37 9.24
CA LYS A 107 3.01 -7.57 9.49
C LYS A 107 4.23 -8.15 8.79
N PHE A 108 4.82 -7.40 7.88
CA PHE A 108 5.97 -7.79 7.08
C PHE A 108 7.19 -6.96 7.47
N LYS A 109 8.19 -7.61 8.03
CA LYS A 109 9.48 -7.01 8.40
C LYS A 109 10.53 -7.29 7.33
N GLU A 110 11.63 -6.54 7.38
CA GLU A 110 12.81 -6.74 6.51
C GLU A 110 12.54 -6.59 5.00
N ILE A 111 11.49 -5.86 4.64
CA ILE A 111 11.05 -5.60 3.26
C ILE A 111 11.95 -4.63 2.47
N ASN A 112 13.11 -4.29 3.04
CA ASN A 112 14.16 -3.50 2.39
C ASN A 112 15.56 -4.09 2.67
N PRO A 113 15.82 -5.33 2.21
CA PRO A 113 17.06 -6.05 2.54
C PRO A 113 18.31 -5.36 1.97
N HIS A 114 18.15 -4.59 0.90
CA HIS A 114 19.24 -3.88 0.22
C HIS A 114 19.42 -2.44 0.69
N ARG A 115 18.69 -2.00 1.73
CA ARG A 115 18.72 -0.62 2.26
C ARG A 115 18.58 0.44 1.17
N PHE A 116 17.60 0.26 0.30
CA PHE A 116 17.18 1.33 -0.62
C PHE A 116 16.72 2.54 0.20
N TYR A 117 16.95 3.73 -0.36
CA TYR A 117 16.46 5.00 0.20
C TYR A 117 15.47 5.62 -0.79
N PRO A 118 14.32 4.97 -1.06
CA PRO A 118 13.32 5.53 -1.96
C PRO A 118 12.75 6.83 -1.42
N ASN A 119 12.16 7.59 -2.34
CA ASN A 119 11.23 8.67 -2.02
C ASN A 119 9.79 8.25 -2.26
N SER A 120 9.55 7.18 -3.03
CA SER A 120 8.21 6.67 -3.27
C SER A 120 8.17 5.14 -3.29
N LEU A 121 7.00 4.58 -3.02
CA LEU A 121 6.70 3.16 -3.15
C LEU A 121 5.51 2.96 -4.07
N GLU A 122 5.57 1.90 -4.87
CA GLU A 122 4.40 1.33 -5.56
C GLU A 122 4.12 -0.05 -4.98
N LEU A 123 2.93 -0.25 -4.47
CA LEU A 123 2.40 -1.53 -4.00
C LEU A 123 1.48 -2.07 -5.09
N SER A 124 1.93 -3.05 -5.88
CA SER A 124 1.16 -3.67 -6.96
C SER A 124 0.54 -5.00 -6.52
N PHE A 125 -0.77 -5.12 -6.74
CA PHE A 125 -1.63 -6.22 -6.30
C PHE A 125 -2.13 -7.10 -7.44
#